data_AF-A0A6M4P6S7-F1
#
_entry.id   AF-A0A6M4P6S7-F1
#
_cell.length_a   1.000
_cell.length_b   1.000
_cell.length_c   1.000
_cell.angle_alpha   90.00
_cell.angle_beta   90.00
_cell.angle_gamma   90.00
#
_symmetry.space_group_name_H-M   'P 1'
#
loop_
_entity.id
_entity.type
_entity.pdbx_description
1 polymer ?
#
loop_
_entity_poly.entity_id
_entity_poly.type
_entity_poly.pdbx_seq_one_letter_code
_entity_poly.pdbx_strand_id
1 'polypeptide(L)' 'MSEDKSFTFRADEDLIKVFHHACANNDTTASQAIRTFMRDYVKKHGQGDLFTTKKD' A
#
# COMPACT_ATOMS: atom_id res chain seq x y z
N MET A 1 -9.78 -17.71 -4.38
CA MET A 1 -8.89 -16.79 -5.11
C MET A 1 -9.20 -15.40 -4.57
N SER A 2 -8.23 -14.72 -3.96
CA SER A 2 -8.46 -13.36 -3.44
C SER A 2 -8.68 -12.42 -4.63
N GLU A 3 -9.76 -11.64 -4.60
CA GLU A 3 -10.08 -10.69 -5.68
C GLU A 3 -9.16 -9.47 -5.56
N ASP A 4 -7.99 -9.52 -6.21
CA ASP A 4 -7.11 -8.36 -6.34
C ASP A 4 -7.79 -7.28 -7.18
N LYS A 5 -7.79 -6.03 -6.69
CA LYS A 5 -8.31 -4.85 -7.40
C LYS A 5 -7.23 -3.79 -7.57
N SER A 6 -7.26 -3.07 -8.69
CA SER A 6 -6.37 -1.94 -8.97
C SER A 6 -6.74 -0.72 -8.12
N PHE A 7 -5.72 -0.03 -7.58
CA PHE A 7 -5.86 1.24 -6.86
C PHE A 7 -5.09 2.33 -7.62
N THR A 8 -5.82 3.23 -8.27
CA THR A 8 -5.24 4.32 -9.07
C THR A 8 -5.47 5.65 -8.37
N PHE A 9 -4.42 6.46 -8.25
CA PHE A 9 -4.49 7.80 -7.69
C PHE A 9 -3.57 8.76 -8.46
N ARG A 10 -3.81 10.07 -8.33
CA ARG A 10 -2.93 11.11 -8.88
C ARG A 10 -2.01 11.60 -7.77
N ALA A 11 -0.75 11.83 -8.11
CA ALA A 11 0.25 12.44 -7.26
C ALA A 11 1.17 13.33 -8.08
N ASP A 12 1.92 14.18 -7.39
CA ASP A 12 2.94 15.02 -8.00
C ASP A 12 3.99 14.16 -8.73
N GLU A 13 4.40 14.59 -9.92
CA GLU A 13 5.33 13.84 -10.77
C GLU A 13 6.71 13.68 -10.11
N ASP A 14 7.21 14.73 -9.47
CA ASP A 14 8.53 14.70 -8.84
C ASP A 14 8.50 13.84 -7.58
N LEU A 15 7.37 13.85 -6.85
CA LEU A 15 7.16 12.91 -5.75
C LEU A 15 7.20 11.46 -6.24
N ILE A 16 6.55 11.15 -7.36
CA ILE A 16 6.56 9.80 -7.95
C ILE A 16 8.00 9.39 -8.32
N LYS A 17 8.76 10.28 -8.97
CA LYS A 17 10.17 10.01 -9.34
C LYS A 17 11.04 9.71 -8.12
N VAL A 18 10.98 10.56 -7.09
CA VAL A 18 11.76 10.38 -5.86
C VAL A 18 11.34 9.10 -5.13
N PHE A 19 10.04 8.81 -5.10
CA PHE A 19 9.52 7.57 -4.51
C PHE A 19 10.06 6.32 -5.23
N HIS A 20 10.06 6.30 -6.56
CA HIS A 20 10.63 5.19 -7.32
C HIS A 20 12.12 5.01 -7.07
N HIS A 21 12.89 6.11 -7.01
CA HIS A 21 14.32 6.06 -6.68
C HIS A 21 14.56 5.50 -5.27
N ALA A 22 13.77 5.93 -4.28
CA ALA A 22 13.84 5.40 -2.93
C ALA A 22 13.50 3.89 -2.89
N CYS A 23 12.50 3.44 -3.64
CA CYS A 23 12.16 2.02 -3.74
C CYS A 23 13.32 1.20 -4.33
N ALA A 24 13.95 1.68 -5.41
CA ALA A 24 15.09 1.03 -6.04
C ALA A 24 16.29 0.89 -5.08
N ASN A 25 16.58 1.93 -4.29
CA ASN A 25 17.67 1.91 -3.31
C ASN A 25 17.42 0.97 -2.11
N ASN A 26 16.18 0.51 -1.93
CA ASN A 26 15.77 -0.39 -0.85
C ASN A 26 15.34 -1.78 -1.39
N ASP A 27 15.74 -2.13 -2.62
CA ASP A 27 15.44 -3.40 -3.27
C ASP A 27 13.95 -3.79 -3.23
N THR A 28 13.07 -2.80 -3.34
CA THR A 28 11.62 -2.99 -3.28
C THR A 28 10.90 -2.35 -4.46
N THR A 29 9.74 -2.88 -4.84
CA THR A 29 8.89 -2.24 -5.85
C THR A 29 7.94 -1.24 -5.21
N ALA A 30 7.57 -0.19 -5.96
CA ALA A 30 6.56 0.78 -5.55
C ALA A 30 5.27 0.11 -5.03
N SER A 31 4.80 -0.93 -5.72
CA SER A 31 3.63 -1.70 -5.35
C SER A 31 3.78 -2.47 -4.03
N GLN A 32 4.98 -2.97 -3.71
CA GLN A 32 5.25 -3.60 -2.42
C GLN A 32 5.29 -2.57 -1.30
N ALA A 33 6.00 -1.45 -1.51
CA ALA A 33 6.10 -0.37 -0.54
C ALA A 33 4.73 0.22 -0.18
N ILE A 34 3.88 0.51 -1.18
CA ILE A 34 2.52 1.01 -0.96
C ILE A 34 1.67 -0.02 -0.23
N ARG A 35 1.74 -1.31 -0.59
CA ARG A 35 1.00 -2.36 0.13
C ARG A 35 1.41 -2.45 1.61
N THR A 36 2.71 -2.39 1.90
CA THR A 36 3.23 -2.38 3.27
C THR A 36 2.72 -1.15 4.01
N PHE A 37 2.85 0.03 3.42
CA PHE A 37 2.35 1.28 3.99
C PHE A 37 0.84 1.21 4.29
N MET A 38 0.02 0.72 3.37
CA MET A 38 -1.42 0.57 3.58
C MET A 38 -1.73 -0.35 4.76
N ARG A 39 -1.03 -1.49 4.88
CA ARG A 39 -1.20 -2.43 6.00
C ARG A 39 -0.85 -1.79 7.33
N ASP A 40 0.28 -1.10 7.39
CA ASP A 40 0.75 -0.45 8.61
C ASP A 40 -0.14 0.73 9.00
N TYR A 41 -0.60 1.51 8.02
CA TYR A 41 -1.55 2.59 8.22
C TYR A 41 -2.86 2.07 8.82
N VAL A 42 -3.42 1.01 8.25
CA VAL A 42 -4.65 0.37 8.79
C VAL A 42 -4.39 -0.24 10.15
N LYS A 43 -3.24 -0.88 10.39
CA LYS A 43 -2.91 -1.44 11.71
C LYS A 43 -2.80 -0.36 12.79
N LYS A 44 -2.26 0.80 12.43
CA LYS A 44 -2.04 1.92 13.36
C LYS A 44 -3.32 2.73 13.63
N HIS A 45 -4.18 2.88 12.64
CA HIS A 45 -5.34 3.79 12.69
C HIS A 45 -6.69 3.09 12.64
N GLY A 46 -6.74 1.85 12.17
CA GLY A 46 -7.92 0.99 12.17
C GLY A 46 -8.12 0.42 13.57
N GLN A 47 -8.84 1.15 14.42
CA GLN A 47 -9.31 0.60 15.68
C GLN A 47 -10.17 -0.66 15.42
N GLY A 48 -9.75 -1.79 16.00
CA GLY A 48 -10.63 -2.87 16.42
C GLY A 48 -10.99 -3.98 15.43
N ASP A 49 -11.53 -3.70 14.23
CA ASP A 49 -12.41 -4.73 13.62
C ASP A 49 -12.48 -4.78 12.07
N LEU A 50 -11.46 -4.30 11.36
CA LEU A 50 -11.52 -4.22 9.89
C LEU A 50 -11.13 -5.52 9.15
N PHE A 51 -10.59 -6.53 9.84
CA PHE A 51 -10.20 -7.82 9.25
C PHE A 51 -11.09 -9.00 9.66
N THR A 52 -12.20 -8.77 10.38
CA THR A 52 -13.09 -9.84 10.88
C THR A 52 -14.23 -10.21 9.92
N THR A 53 -14.18 -9.83 8.64
CA THR A 53 -15.08 -10.40 7.63
C THR A 53 -14.65 -11.83 7.31
N LYS A 54 -14.86 -12.73 8.27
CA LYS A 54 -15.03 -14.15 8.08
C LYS A 54 -16.30 -14.30 7.26
N LYS A 55 -16.16 -14.81 6.03
CA LYS A 55 -17.29 -15.15 5.17
C LYS A 55 -17.78 -16.52 5.64
N ASP A 56 -18.88 -16.52 6.40
CA ASP A 56 -19.70 -17.72 6.64
C ASP A 56 -20.26 -18.25 5.31
#